data_AF-A0A2E8GJN9-F1
#
_entry.id   AF-A0A2E8GJN9-F1
#
_cell.length_a   1.000
_cell.length_b   1.000
_cell.length_c   1.000
_cell.angle_alpha   90.00
_cell.angle_beta   90.00
_cell.angle_gamma   90.00
#
_symmetry.space_group_name_H-M   'P 1'
#
loop_
_entity.id
_entity.type
_entity.pdbx_description
1 polymer ?
#
loop_
_entity_poly.entity_id
_entity_poly.type
_entity_poly.pdbx_seq_one_letter_code
_entity_poly.pdbx_strand_id
1 'polypeptide(L)'
;AEFFGDYSNVMTPVALIPMHTPDEAIDEIVFIREKLGLKACLFNGMIPRAVPAAETGNHKAHRLGSVTYDVFGIDSPYDYDPVWQACIEYGVSPTFHSGGRGYALRRSPTNFTYNHIGHFASTAEAICKSMFLGGVTRRFPDIRMGFLEGGAAWACQLFVDLIEHWEKRNRVALEFNAPATLDHQLMIELARRFGPDDMAELMLDLDNALFAALNSAASTHDGGQADLDDYAPCGIQTEEDIADLFVPNFYFGCEADDRMNAAAFNTDVNPFQSRINALFSSDLGHFDVVHMDRVLPHAWELVEDGVMSRDDFREFTFANPAKFWTANAADFFTGTKVERAVAELLT
;
A
#
# COMPACT_ATOMS: atom_id res chain seq x y z
N ALA A 1 18.66 7.07 20.82
CA ALA A 1 17.86 7.36 22.02
C ALA A 1 18.45 8.52 22.82
N GLU A 2 19.71 8.43 23.25
CA GLU A 2 20.34 9.37 24.19
C GLU A 2 20.29 10.85 23.77
N PHE A 3 20.58 11.17 22.50
CA PHE A 3 20.56 12.56 22.01
C PHE A 3 19.21 13.29 22.15
N PHE A 4 18.11 12.54 22.24
CA PHE A 4 16.76 13.10 22.35
C PHE A 4 16.11 12.85 23.71
N GLY A 5 16.87 12.33 24.69
CA GLY A 5 16.33 11.93 26.00
C GLY A 5 15.61 13.07 26.74
N ASP A 6 16.20 14.26 26.76
CA ASP A 6 15.64 15.46 27.39
C ASP A 6 14.33 15.94 26.74
N TYR A 7 14.02 15.44 25.53
CA TYR A 7 12.83 15.79 24.74
C TYR A 7 11.84 14.61 24.62
N SER A 8 12.04 13.53 25.39
CA SER A 8 11.22 12.31 25.32
C SER A 8 9.72 12.53 25.58
N ASN A 9 9.35 13.64 26.22
CA ASN A 9 7.96 14.03 26.44
C ASN A 9 7.28 14.65 25.20
N VAL A 10 8.02 14.96 24.14
CA VAL A 10 7.51 15.58 22.90
C VAL A 10 8.05 14.95 21.60
N MET A 11 9.12 14.17 21.68
CA MET A 11 9.77 13.57 20.50
C MET A 11 10.30 12.17 20.85
N THR A 12 10.16 11.24 19.91
CA THR A 12 10.70 9.88 20.03
C THR A 12 11.50 9.55 18.78
N PRO A 13 12.72 9.00 18.90
CA PRO A 13 13.48 8.59 17.73
C PRO A 13 12.89 7.32 17.11
N VAL A 14 13.00 7.22 15.79
CA VAL A 14 12.52 6.08 15.00
C VAL A 14 13.68 5.10 14.79
N ALA A 15 13.47 3.83 15.13
CA ALA A 15 14.41 2.75 14.88
C ALA A 15 14.30 2.27 13.42
N LEU A 16 15.42 1.90 12.79
CA LEU A 16 15.41 1.29 11.46
C LEU A 16 15.37 -0.22 11.60
N ILE A 17 14.40 -0.88 10.97
CA ILE A 17 14.30 -2.34 10.95
C ILE A 17 14.80 -2.86 9.60
N PRO A 18 15.91 -3.62 9.55
CA PRO A 18 16.36 -4.27 8.34
C PRO A 18 15.36 -5.35 7.94
N MET A 19 15.10 -5.48 6.64
CA MET A 19 14.11 -6.41 6.10
C MET A 19 14.73 -7.35 5.07
N HIS A 20 16.03 -7.62 5.14
CA HIS A 20 16.67 -8.55 4.20
C HIS A 20 16.25 -9.99 4.46
N THR A 21 16.11 -10.39 5.72
CA THR A 21 15.52 -11.67 6.13
C THR A 21 14.57 -11.47 7.33
N PRO A 22 13.61 -12.38 7.55
CA PRO A 22 12.73 -12.33 8.72
C PRO A 22 13.49 -12.37 10.05
N ASP A 23 14.49 -13.25 10.18
CA ASP A 23 15.27 -13.41 11.42
C ASP A 23 15.98 -12.11 11.83
N GLU A 24 16.59 -11.40 10.88
CA GLU A 24 17.27 -10.12 11.13
C GLU A 24 16.28 -9.05 11.58
N ALA A 25 15.11 -9.00 10.95
CA ALA A 25 14.05 -8.05 11.31
C ALA A 25 13.54 -8.29 12.74
N ILE A 26 13.32 -9.56 13.10
CA ILE A 26 12.85 -9.96 14.43
C ILE A 26 13.91 -9.63 15.48
N ASP A 27 15.17 -10.02 15.25
CA ASP A 27 16.27 -9.73 16.18
C ASP A 27 16.38 -8.23 16.46
N GLU A 28 16.24 -7.38 15.44
CA GLU A 28 16.27 -5.93 15.60
C GLU A 28 15.04 -5.40 16.36
N ILE A 29 13.82 -5.90 16.08
CA ILE A 29 12.59 -5.56 16.82
C ILE A 29 12.77 -5.85 18.32
N VAL A 30 13.26 -7.05 18.65
CA VAL A 30 13.53 -7.45 20.05
C VAL A 30 14.58 -6.53 20.66
N PHE A 31 15.68 -6.29 19.95
CA PHE A 31 16.77 -5.45 20.45
C PHE A 31 16.30 -4.03 20.76
N ILE A 32 15.56 -3.39 19.84
CA ILE A 32 15.13 -2.01 20.05
C ILE A 32 14.10 -1.88 21.18
N ARG A 33 13.25 -2.90 21.39
CA ARG A 33 12.24 -2.87 22.44
C ARG A 33 12.81 -3.22 23.80
N GLU A 34 13.57 -4.30 23.89
CA GLU A 34 14.08 -4.78 25.17
C GLU A 34 15.35 -4.08 25.64
N LYS A 35 16.22 -3.65 24.72
CA LYS A 35 17.52 -3.05 25.09
C LYS A 35 17.51 -1.53 24.98
N LEU A 36 16.83 -0.97 23.98
CA LEU A 36 16.83 0.47 23.73
C LEU A 36 15.56 1.19 24.22
N GLY A 37 14.46 0.46 24.47
CA GLY A 37 13.16 1.04 24.84
C GLY A 37 12.55 1.94 23.75
N LEU A 38 12.96 1.79 22.49
CA LEU A 38 12.39 2.53 21.36
C LEU A 38 11.02 1.97 21.00
N LYS A 39 10.14 2.76 20.39
CA LYS A 39 8.75 2.35 20.12
C LYS A 39 8.25 2.68 18.72
N ALA A 40 8.85 3.66 18.07
CA ALA A 40 8.59 3.98 16.67
C ALA A 40 9.61 3.29 15.77
N CYS A 41 9.16 2.70 14.67
CA CYS A 41 9.99 1.88 13.79
C CYS A 41 9.74 2.22 12.33
N LEU A 42 10.81 2.25 11.53
CA LEU A 42 10.78 2.36 10.08
C LEU A 42 11.39 1.09 9.47
N PHE A 43 10.56 0.35 8.76
CA PHE A 43 10.90 -0.91 8.11
C PHE A 43 11.44 -0.61 6.72
N ASN A 44 12.59 -1.17 6.39
CA ASN A 44 13.16 -1.01 5.06
C ASN A 44 12.25 -1.66 4.01
N GLY A 45 11.75 -0.89 3.04
CA GLY A 45 10.91 -1.39 1.96
C GLY A 45 11.68 -1.57 0.66
N MET A 46 11.07 -2.25 -0.31
CA MET A 46 11.62 -2.42 -1.67
C MET A 46 13.01 -3.06 -1.68
N ILE A 47 13.17 -4.21 -1.03
CA ILE A 47 14.47 -4.88 -0.95
C ILE A 47 14.81 -5.49 -2.32
N PRO A 48 15.91 -5.11 -2.97
CA PRO A 48 16.29 -5.71 -4.23
C PRO A 48 16.67 -7.18 -4.04
N ARG A 49 15.98 -8.08 -4.74
CA ARG A 49 16.26 -9.51 -4.81
C ARG A 49 16.87 -9.83 -6.18
N ALA A 50 17.92 -10.62 -6.20
CA ALA A 50 18.51 -11.08 -7.45
C ALA A 50 17.52 -12.00 -8.17
N VAL A 51 17.35 -11.81 -9.49
CA VAL A 51 16.64 -12.78 -10.33
C VAL A 51 17.64 -13.81 -10.86
N PRO A 52 17.28 -15.10 -11.02
CA PRO A 52 18.21 -16.13 -11.50
C PRO A 52 18.89 -15.79 -12.83
N ALA A 53 18.18 -15.09 -13.74
CA ALA A 53 18.73 -14.63 -15.01
C ALA A 53 19.86 -13.59 -14.87
N ALA A 54 19.99 -12.94 -13.71
CA ALA A 54 21.06 -11.96 -13.43
C ALA A 54 22.38 -12.62 -12.97
N GLU A 55 22.37 -13.90 -12.63
CA GLU A 55 23.56 -14.64 -12.19
C GLU A 55 24.47 -15.02 -13.36
N THR A 56 23.94 -15.07 -14.59
CA THR A 56 24.66 -15.51 -15.79
C THR A 56 25.15 -14.37 -16.70
N GLY A 57 24.85 -13.11 -16.38
CA GLY A 57 25.18 -11.94 -17.20
C GLY A 57 26.04 -10.86 -16.51
N ASN A 58 26.23 -9.72 -17.18
CA ASN A 58 27.04 -8.61 -16.65
C ASN A 58 26.34 -7.91 -15.48
N HIS A 59 26.83 -8.12 -14.25
CA HIS A 59 26.30 -7.53 -13.01
C HIS A 59 26.10 -6.00 -13.04
N LYS A 60 26.84 -5.25 -13.88
CA LYS A 60 26.64 -3.80 -14.03
C LYS A 60 25.41 -3.44 -14.88
N ALA A 61 25.04 -4.27 -15.85
CA ALA A 61 23.82 -4.09 -16.65
C ALA A 61 22.56 -4.51 -15.86
N HIS A 62 22.71 -5.44 -14.93
CA HIS A 62 21.63 -5.99 -14.11
C HIS A 62 21.01 -4.99 -13.11
N ARG A 63 21.74 -3.94 -12.71
CA ARG A 63 21.19 -2.86 -11.87
C ARG A 63 20.11 -2.00 -12.55
N LEU A 64 19.95 -2.09 -13.87
CA LEU A 64 18.98 -1.29 -14.63
C LEU A 64 17.64 -2.00 -14.91
N GLY A 65 17.45 -3.21 -14.40
CA GLY A 65 16.19 -3.97 -14.56
C GLY A 65 16.28 -5.49 -14.32
N SER A 66 17.24 -5.98 -13.54
CA SER A 66 17.41 -7.42 -13.26
C SER A 66 17.41 -7.73 -11.76
N VAL A 67 16.64 -6.97 -11.00
CA VAL A 67 16.23 -7.32 -9.64
C VAL A 67 14.72 -7.26 -9.59
N THR A 68 14.11 -8.15 -8.81
CA THR A 68 12.76 -7.92 -8.29
C THR A 68 12.88 -7.13 -6.99
N TYR A 69 11.85 -6.38 -6.65
CA TYR A 69 11.81 -5.67 -5.37
C TYR A 69 10.84 -6.39 -4.46
N ASP A 70 11.34 -6.84 -3.31
CA ASP A 70 10.54 -7.50 -2.30
C ASP A 70 9.64 -6.50 -1.60
N VAL A 71 8.39 -6.89 -1.47
CA VAL A 71 7.28 -6.14 -0.89
C VAL A 71 6.56 -6.95 0.20
N PHE A 72 7.17 -8.06 0.63
CA PHE A 72 6.94 -8.83 1.87
C PHE A 72 5.57 -9.48 2.11
N GLY A 73 4.58 -9.23 1.24
CA GLY A 73 3.23 -9.77 1.36
C GLY A 73 2.95 -10.85 0.32
N ILE A 74 3.10 -10.50 -0.96
CA ILE A 74 2.97 -11.41 -2.09
C ILE A 74 4.33 -11.66 -2.76
N ASP A 75 4.55 -12.89 -3.24
CA ASP A 75 5.73 -13.34 -4.00
C ASP A 75 7.10 -13.07 -3.36
N SER A 76 7.12 -12.83 -2.05
CA SER A 76 8.36 -12.72 -1.28
C SER A 76 9.08 -14.08 -1.24
N PRO A 77 10.43 -14.10 -1.39
CA PRO A 77 11.22 -15.33 -1.24
C PRO A 77 11.27 -15.86 0.20
N TYR A 78 10.85 -15.05 1.18
CA TYR A 78 10.78 -15.42 2.59
C TYR A 78 9.36 -15.23 3.13
N ASP A 79 9.02 -16.02 4.15
CA ASP A 79 7.81 -15.81 4.93
C ASP A 79 8.04 -14.73 6.00
N TYR A 80 7.33 -13.60 5.89
CA TYR A 80 7.40 -12.48 6.83
C TYR A 80 6.31 -12.51 7.90
N ASP A 81 5.41 -13.50 7.89
CA ASP A 81 4.39 -13.66 8.94
C ASP A 81 4.98 -13.64 10.37
N PRO A 82 6.14 -14.29 10.65
CA PRO A 82 6.80 -14.17 11.95
C PRO A 82 7.22 -12.74 12.33
N VAL A 83 7.54 -11.89 11.35
CA VAL A 83 7.86 -10.47 11.59
C VAL A 83 6.62 -9.69 12.00
N TRP A 84 5.48 -9.93 11.33
CA TRP A 84 4.21 -9.30 11.68
C TRP A 84 3.72 -9.72 13.06
N GLN A 85 3.90 -11.00 13.39
CA GLN A 85 3.63 -11.51 14.74
C GLN A 85 4.52 -10.83 15.80
N ALA A 86 5.81 -10.68 15.52
CA ALA A 86 6.74 -9.99 16.41
C ALA A 86 6.36 -8.51 16.59
N CYS A 87 5.88 -7.84 15.54
CA CYS A 87 5.38 -6.46 15.64
C CYS A 87 4.25 -6.33 16.68
N ILE A 88 3.30 -7.26 16.65
CA ILE A 88 2.18 -7.30 17.61
C ILE A 88 2.69 -7.64 19.01
N GLU A 89 3.52 -8.67 19.15
CA GLU A 89 4.03 -9.16 20.44
C GLU A 89 4.85 -8.09 21.18
N TYR A 90 5.74 -7.41 20.47
CA TYR A 90 6.64 -6.41 21.03
C TYR A 90 6.06 -5.00 21.02
N GLY A 91 4.84 -4.84 20.51
CA GLY A 91 4.12 -3.59 20.46
C GLY A 91 4.81 -2.51 19.63
N VAL A 92 5.01 -2.81 18.35
CA VAL A 92 5.49 -1.86 17.35
C VAL A 92 4.58 -1.90 16.13
N SER A 93 4.23 -0.72 15.63
CA SER A 93 3.50 -0.60 14.36
C SER A 93 4.51 -0.42 13.23
N PRO A 94 4.54 -1.29 12.20
CA PRO A 94 5.46 -1.14 11.08
C PRO A 94 5.13 0.11 10.28
N THR A 95 6.14 0.95 10.01
CA THR A 95 6.02 2.06 9.06
C THR A 95 6.99 1.89 7.91
N PHE A 96 6.60 2.32 6.71
CA PHE A 96 7.40 2.21 5.49
C PHE A 96 7.61 3.59 4.87
N HIS A 97 8.85 3.85 4.45
CA HIS A 97 9.29 5.12 3.86
C HIS A 97 10.45 4.83 2.90
N SER A 98 10.12 4.34 1.70
CA SER A 98 11.13 3.95 0.70
C SER A 98 10.97 4.81 -0.53
N GLY A 99 12.05 5.41 -1.03
CA GLY A 99 11.96 6.28 -2.19
C GLY A 99 11.97 5.53 -3.53
N GLY A 100 10.97 5.74 -4.39
CA GLY A 100 10.91 5.15 -5.74
C GLY A 100 11.75 5.83 -6.85
N ARG A 101 12.62 6.78 -6.51
CA ARG A 101 13.47 7.46 -7.50
C ARG A 101 14.44 6.47 -8.13
N GLY A 102 14.52 6.44 -9.45
CA GLY A 102 15.33 5.46 -10.17
C GLY A 102 14.60 4.14 -10.48
N TYR A 103 13.38 3.92 -9.96
CA TYR A 103 12.57 2.75 -10.27
C TYR A 103 11.66 3.00 -11.48
N ALA A 104 11.44 1.95 -12.28
CA ALA A 104 10.53 1.92 -13.42
C ALA A 104 10.63 3.18 -14.31
N LEU A 105 9.57 3.98 -14.34
CA LEU A 105 9.44 5.17 -15.20
C LEU A 105 10.05 6.44 -14.57
N ARG A 106 10.52 6.42 -13.32
CA ARG A 106 11.09 7.57 -12.58
C ARG A 106 12.61 7.70 -12.79
N ARG A 107 13.03 7.75 -14.07
CA ARG A 107 14.45 7.72 -14.47
C ARG A 107 14.85 8.86 -15.41
N SER A 108 14.26 10.03 -15.28
CA SER A 108 14.72 11.20 -16.04
C SER A 108 16.17 11.53 -15.66
N PRO A 109 17.10 11.59 -16.62
CA PRO A 109 18.51 11.88 -16.33
C PRO A 109 18.75 13.34 -15.93
N THR A 110 17.80 14.23 -16.20
CA THR A 110 17.98 15.69 -16.07
C THR A 110 16.90 16.39 -15.24
N ASN A 111 15.82 15.71 -14.87
CA ASN A 111 14.71 16.34 -14.17
C ASN A 111 14.44 15.66 -12.81
N PHE A 112 14.84 16.35 -11.74
CA PHE A 112 14.59 15.92 -10.37
C PHE A 112 13.09 15.78 -10.07
N THR A 113 12.30 16.80 -10.40
CA THR A 113 10.86 16.86 -10.11
C THR A 113 10.10 15.69 -10.73
N TYR A 114 10.42 15.33 -11.97
CA TYR A 114 9.85 14.15 -12.64
C TYR A 114 10.14 12.85 -11.87
N ASN A 115 11.35 12.72 -11.31
CA ASN A 115 11.71 11.56 -10.50
C ASN A 115 11.09 11.63 -9.09
N HIS A 116 10.94 12.84 -8.54
CA HIS A 116 10.53 13.10 -7.16
C HIS A 116 9.03 12.96 -6.95
N ILE A 117 8.19 13.61 -7.75
CA ILE A 117 6.73 13.67 -7.51
C ILE A 117 6.14 12.26 -7.45
N GLY A 118 5.49 11.92 -6.33
CA GLY A 118 4.82 10.64 -6.11
C GLY A 118 5.74 9.43 -5.95
N HIS A 119 7.05 9.64 -5.71
CA HIS A 119 7.99 8.53 -5.59
C HIS A 119 7.81 7.70 -4.31
N PHE A 120 7.39 8.31 -3.19
CA PHE A 120 6.99 7.61 -1.97
C PHE A 120 5.64 6.93 -2.13
N ALA A 121 4.66 7.61 -2.74
CA ALA A 121 3.36 7.01 -3.06
C ALA A 121 3.51 5.70 -3.86
N SER A 122 4.36 5.67 -4.89
CA SER A 122 4.51 4.48 -5.74
C SER A 122 5.10 3.25 -5.04
N THR A 123 6.01 3.44 -4.08
CA THR A 123 6.61 2.33 -3.32
C THR A 123 5.69 1.90 -2.18
N ALA A 124 5.05 2.86 -1.52
CA ALA A 124 4.01 2.62 -0.53
C ALA A 124 2.84 1.82 -1.11
N GLU A 125 2.35 2.21 -2.29
CA GLU A 125 1.30 1.49 -3.01
C GLU A 125 1.70 0.03 -3.30
N ALA A 126 2.92 -0.19 -3.78
CA ALA A 126 3.41 -1.54 -4.05
C ALA A 126 3.44 -2.42 -2.79
N ILE A 127 3.94 -1.89 -1.67
CA ILE A 127 3.98 -2.62 -0.40
C ILE A 127 2.57 -2.83 0.16
N CYS A 128 1.75 -1.78 0.24
CA CYS A 128 0.39 -1.84 0.78
C CYS A 128 -0.48 -2.85 0.02
N LYS A 129 -0.45 -2.80 -1.32
CA LYS A 129 -1.17 -3.72 -2.20
C LYS A 129 -0.69 -5.16 -2.01
N SER A 130 0.63 -5.35 -1.89
CA SER A 130 1.24 -6.65 -1.60
C SER A 130 0.79 -7.21 -0.25
N MET A 131 0.74 -6.40 0.81
CA MET A 131 0.25 -6.84 2.13
C MET A 131 -1.22 -7.26 2.07
N PHE A 132 -2.05 -6.49 1.36
CA PHE A 132 -3.46 -6.80 1.21
C PHE A 132 -3.68 -8.09 0.42
N LEU A 133 -3.20 -8.15 -0.83
CA LEU A 133 -3.39 -9.30 -1.73
C LEU A 133 -2.65 -10.55 -1.23
N GLY A 134 -1.54 -10.38 -0.51
CA GLY A 134 -0.87 -11.46 0.20
C GLY A 134 -1.64 -11.99 1.41
N GLY A 135 -2.78 -11.42 1.77
CA GLY A 135 -3.65 -11.84 2.88
C GLY A 135 -3.11 -11.50 4.27
N VAL A 136 -2.15 -10.59 4.39
CA VAL A 136 -1.50 -10.26 5.67
C VAL A 136 -2.51 -9.68 6.65
N THR A 137 -3.38 -8.77 6.21
CA THR A 137 -4.40 -8.17 7.10
C THR A 137 -5.48 -9.16 7.52
N ARG A 138 -5.72 -10.22 6.74
CA ARG A 138 -6.60 -11.33 7.14
C ARG A 138 -5.97 -12.19 8.23
N ARG A 139 -4.67 -12.49 8.12
CA ARG A 139 -3.93 -13.31 9.10
C ARG A 139 -3.59 -12.53 10.38
N PHE A 140 -3.33 -11.23 10.25
CA PHE A 140 -2.96 -10.32 11.34
C PHE A 140 -3.93 -9.14 11.41
N PRO A 141 -5.21 -9.36 11.79
CA PRO A 141 -6.23 -8.31 11.79
C PRO A 141 -5.93 -7.17 12.77
N ASP A 142 -5.05 -7.38 13.76
CA ASP A 142 -4.67 -6.39 14.76
C ASP A 142 -3.42 -5.56 14.40
N ILE A 143 -2.74 -5.87 13.29
CA ILE A 143 -1.57 -5.08 12.86
C ILE A 143 -2.02 -3.75 12.27
N ARG A 144 -1.33 -2.65 12.61
CA ARG A 144 -1.51 -1.35 11.96
C ARG A 144 -0.23 -0.96 11.25
N MET A 145 -0.32 -0.70 9.95
CA MET A 145 0.83 -0.35 9.13
C MET A 145 0.74 1.10 8.64
N GLY A 146 1.85 1.82 8.72
CA GLY A 146 1.96 3.20 8.24
C GLY A 146 2.77 3.29 6.94
N PHE A 147 2.31 4.07 5.97
CA PHE A 147 3.02 4.34 4.73
C PHE A 147 3.29 5.84 4.61
N LEU A 148 4.54 6.25 4.82
CA LEU A 148 4.87 7.64 5.13
C LEU A 148 5.21 8.46 3.88
N GLU A 149 4.88 9.77 3.92
CA GLU A 149 5.19 10.79 2.90
C GLU A 149 4.64 10.49 1.48
N GLY A 150 3.71 9.56 1.36
CA GLY A 150 3.04 9.26 0.09
C GLY A 150 1.75 10.05 -0.15
N GLY A 151 1.19 10.68 0.88
CA GLY A 151 -0.17 11.21 0.86
C GLY A 151 -1.23 10.10 0.95
N ALA A 152 -2.50 10.47 1.02
CA ALA A 152 -3.61 9.51 1.14
C ALA A 152 -4.41 9.28 -0.16
N ALA A 153 -4.23 10.12 -1.19
CA ALA A 153 -5.05 10.03 -2.41
C ALA A 153 -4.82 8.73 -3.19
N TRP A 154 -3.58 8.27 -3.32
CA TRP A 154 -3.28 6.98 -3.95
C TRP A 154 -3.90 5.81 -3.17
N ALA A 155 -4.02 5.94 -1.85
CA ALA A 155 -4.61 4.90 -1.01
C ALA A 155 -6.14 4.83 -1.18
N CYS A 156 -6.80 5.99 -1.35
CA CYS A 156 -8.22 6.04 -1.71
C CYS A 156 -8.46 5.35 -3.06
N GLN A 157 -7.60 5.65 -4.04
CA GLN A 157 -7.67 5.00 -5.35
C GLN A 157 -7.41 3.49 -5.24
N LEU A 158 -6.37 3.07 -4.52
CA LEU A 158 -6.07 1.65 -4.31
C LEU A 158 -7.24 0.92 -3.65
N PHE A 159 -7.88 1.53 -2.65
CA PHE A 159 -9.04 0.95 -1.97
C PHE A 159 -10.21 0.71 -2.93
N VAL A 160 -10.55 1.70 -3.76
CA VAL A 160 -11.56 1.55 -4.81
C VAL A 160 -11.14 0.49 -5.84
N ASP A 161 -9.90 0.55 -6.31
CA ASP A 161 -9.37 -0.39 -7.30
C ASP A 161 -9.46 -1.84 -6.80
N LEU A 162 -9.13 -2.11 -5.52
CA LEU A 162 -9.24 -3.45 -4.95
C LEU A 162 -10.68 -3.99 -5.00
N ILE A 163 -11.68 -3.15 -4.72
CA ILE A 163 -13.10 -3.54 -4.77
C ILE A 163 -13.52 -3.81 -6.22
N GLU A 164 -13.31 -2.85 -7.11
CA GLU A 164 -13.74 -2.94 -8.51
C GLU A 164 -13.03 -4.07 -9.28
N HIS A 165 -11.82 -4.44 -8.86
CA HIS A 165 -11.10 -5.57 -9.45
C HIS A 165 -11.53 -6.90 -8.85
N TRP A 166 -11.89 -6.95 -7.56
CA TRP A 166 -12.44 -8.16 -6.96
C TRP A 166 -13.73 -8.62 -7.66
N GLU A 167 -14.60 -7.70 -8.06
CA GLU A 167 -15.81 -7.99 -8.87
C GLU A 167 -15.51 -8.79 -10.16
N LYS A 168 -14.30 -8.65 -10.71
CA LYS A 168 -13.88 -9.23 -11.99
C LYS A 168 -12.92 -10.40 -11.84
N ARG A 169 -12.25 -10.50 -10.69
CA ARG A 169 -11.10 -11.41 -10.45
C ARG A 169 -11.31 -12.37 -9.29
N ASN A 170 -12.47 -12.34 -8.62
CA ASN A 170 -12.87 -13.43 -7.73
C ASN A 170 -13.22 -14.70 -8.50
N ARG A 171 -13.23 -15.84 -7.82
CA ARG A 171 -13.54 -17.16 -8.42
C ARG A 171 -14.81 -17.19 -9.27
N VAL A 172 -15.93 -16.64 -8.78
CA VAL A 172 -17.21 -16.66 -9.50
C VAL A 172 -17.13 -15.83 -10.78
N ALA A 173 -16.51 -14.65 -10.71
CA ALA A 173 -16.32 -13.79 -11.87
C ALA A 173 -15.38 -14.41 -12.91
N LEU A 174 -14.34 -15.11 -12.46
CA LEU A 174 -13.42 -15.84 -13.35
C LEU A 174 -14.10 -17.03 -14.03
N GLU A 175 -14.94 -17.78 -13.32
CA GLU A 175 -15.76 -18.85 -13.90
C GLU A 175 -16.75 -18.29 -14.94
N PHE A 176 -17.38 -17.15 -14.65
CA PHE A 176 -18.26 -16.46 -15.60
C PHE A 176 -17.52 -15.99 -16.86
N ASN A 177 -16.32 -15.42 -16.69
CA ASN A 177 -15.47 -14.91 -17.77
C ASN A 177 -14.55 -15.98 -18.39
N ALA A 178 -14.75 -17.27 -18.06
CA ALA A 178 -13.91 -18.34 -18.56
C ALA A 178 -13.97 -18.38 -20.09
N PRO A 179 -12.84 -18.23 -20.82
CA PRO A 179 -12.88 -18.23 -22.29
C PRO A 179 -13.52 -19.49 -22.89
N ALA A 180 -13.47 -20.62 -22.17
CA ALA A 180 -14.08 -21.88 -22.58
C ALA A 180 -15.63 -21.86 -22.61
N THR A 181 -16.29 -20.91 -21.94
CA THR A 181 -17.75 -20.79 -21.93
C THR A 181 -18.29 -19.88 -23.03
N LEU A 182 -17.41 -19.28 -23.84
CA LEU A 182 -17.79 -18.37 -24.92
C LEU A 182 -18.47 -19.13 -26.08
N ASP A 183 -19.69 -18.73 -26.43
CA ASP A 183 -20.40 -19.25 -27.60
C ASP A 183 -19.90 -18.58 -28.88
N HIS A 184 -18.87 -19.19 -29.46
CA HIS A 184 -18.28 -18.77 -30.73
C HIS A 184 -19.26 -18.74 -31.90
N GLN A 185 -20.19 -19.70 -31.95
CA GLN A 185 -21.14 -19.78 -33.06
C GLN A 185 -22.11 -18.60 -33.01
N LEU A 186 -22.64 -18.31 -31.82
CA LEU A 186 -23.50 -17.15 -31.61
C LEU A 186 -22.78 -15.84 -31.92
N MET A 187 -21.51 -15.69 -31.53
CA MET A 187 -20.74 -14.49 -31.89
C MET A 187 -20.61 -14.31 -33.41
N ILE A 188 -20.32 -15.38 -34.15
CA ILE A 188 -20.22 -15.34 -35.62
C ILE A 188 -21.59 -15.01 -36.23
N GLU A 189 -22.68 -15.58 -35.73
CA GLU A 189 -24.04 -15.27 -36.18
C GLU A 189 -24.41 -13.81 -35.95
N LEU A 190 -24.08 -13.25 -34.77
CA LEU A 190 -24.28 -11.85 -34.46
C LEU A 190 -23.42 -10.94 -35.35
N ALA A 191 -22.16 -11.31 -35.61
CA ALA A 191 -21.28 -10.60 -36.53
C ALA A 191 -21.84 -10.58 -37.96
N ARG A 192 -22.40 -11.69 -38.45
CA ARG A 192 -23.07 -11.74 -39.77
C ARG A 192 -24.32 -10.88 -39.84
N ARG A 193 -25.07 -10.78 -38.75
CA ARG A 193 -26.36 -10.10 -38.73
C ARG A 193 -26.23 -8.59 -38.51
N PHE A 194 -25.24 -8.17 -37.72
CA PHE A 194 -25.13 -6.79 -37.23
C PHE A 194 -23.75 -6.17 -37.41
N GLY A 195 -22.72 -6.96 -37.71
CA GLY A 195 -21.36 -6.48 -37.90
C GLY A 195 -21.11 -5.93 -39.31
N PRO A 196 -19.96 -5.28 -39.52
CA PRO A 196 -19.44 -4.95 -40.85
C PRO A 196 -19.30 -6.21 -41.73
N ASP A 197 -19.42 -6.04 -43.05
CA ASP A 197 -19.53 -7.14 -44.04
C ASP A 197 -18.45 -8.24 -43.90
N ASP A 198 -17.24 -7.90 -43.43
CA ASP A 198 -16.12 -8.85 -43.31
C ASP A 198 -15.89 -9.37 -41.88
N MET A 199 -16.62 -8.89 -40.87
CA MET A 199 -16.34 -9.19 -39.46
C MET A 199 -16.49 -10.68 -39.14
N ALA A 200 -17.51 -11.32 -39.70
CA ALA A 200 -17.75 -12.74 -39.48
C ALA A 200 -16.66 -13.62 -40.12
N GLU A 201 -16.14 -13.21 -41.28
CA GLU A 201 -15.08 -13.96 -41.97
C GLU A 201 -13.74 -13.81 -41.22
N LEU A 202 -13.44 -12.62 -40.66
CA LEU A 202 -12.28 -12.42 -39.79
C LEU A 202 -12.32 -13.29 -38.51
N MET A 203 -13.52 -13.60 -38.00
CA MET A 203 -13.70 -14.50 -36.85
C MET A 203 -13.65 -15.99 -37.22
N LEU A 204 -13.68 -16.35 -38.50
CA LEU A 204 -13.62 -17.74 -38.99
C LEU A 204 -12.22 -18.12 -39.49
N ASP A 205 -11.39 -17.13 -39.81
CA ASP A 205 -10.02 -17.32 -40.28
C ASP A 205 -9.11 -17.80 -39.15
N LEU A 206 -8.74 -19.08 -39.20
CA LEU A 206 -7.90 -19.77 -38.20
C LEU A 206 -6.51 -19.13 -38.03
N ASP A 207 -6.01 -18.46 -39.07
CA ASP A 207 -4.69 -17.80 -39.07
C ASP A 207 -4.78 -16.33 -38.59
N ASN A 208 -5.98 -15.84 -38.28
CA ASN A 208 -6.21 -14.47 -37.85
C ASN A 208 -5.99 -14.30 -36.33
N ALA A 209 -5.33 -13.19 -35.96
CA ALA A 209 -5.13 -12.80 -34.56
C ALA A 209 -6.45 -12.67 -33.79
N LEU A 210 -7.55 -12.30 -34.45
CA LEU A 210 -8.88 -12.24 -33.84
C LEU A 210 -9.41 -13.63 -33.49
N PHE A 211 -9.23 -14.62 -34.37
CA PHE A 211 -9.59 -16.01 -34.07
C PHE A 211 -8.75 -16.57 -32.91
N ALA A 212 -7.44 -16.32 -32.91
CA ALA A 212 -6.55 -16.74 -31.83
C ALA A 212 -6.88 -16.09 -30.47
N ALA A 213 -7.29 -14.82 -30.46
CA ALA A 213 -7.71 -14.10 -29.26
C ALA A 213 -9.06 -14.60 -28.70
N LEU A 214 -9.96 -15.04 -29.58
CA LEU A 214 -11.27 -15.55 -29.17
C LEU A 214 -11.21 -17.04 -28.81
N ASN A 215 -10.37 -17.83 -29.48
CA ASN A 215 -10.29 -19.28 -29.29
C ASN A 215 -9.55 -19.64 -27.99
N SER A 216 -10.33 -20.10 -27.01
CA SER A 216 -9.86 -20.52 -25.68
C SER A 216 -8.80 -21.62 -25.70
N ALA A 217 -8.77 -22.46 -26.75
CA ALA A 217 -7.71 -23.47 -26.91
C ALA A 217 -6.33 -22.87 -27.25
N ALA A 218 -6.29 -21.64 -27.77
CA ALA A 218 -5.06 -20.91 -28.08
C ALA A 218 -4.61 -19.99 -26.92
N SER A 219 -5.52 -19.65 -26.00
CA SER A 219 -5.28 -18.78 -24.84
C SER A 219 -5.40 -19.55 -23.52
N THR A 220 -4.48 -20.48 -23.28
CA THR A 220 -4.34 -21.21 -22.01
C THR A 220 -3.18 -20.68 -21.15
N HIS A 221 -2.80 -19.41 -21.30
CA HIS A 221 -1.70 -18.82 -20.53
C HIS A 221 -2.21 -18.27 -19.19
N ASP A 222 -2.61 -19.17 -18.29
CA ASP A 222 -2.79 -18.88 -16.87
C ASP A 222 -1.45 -18.80 -16.10
N GLY A 223 -0.33 -19.01 -16.81
CA GLY A 223 1.00 -19.03 -16.21
C GLY A 223 1.27 -20.28 -15.36
N GLY A 224 0.42 -21.31 -15.44
CA GLY A 224 0.50 -22.52 -14.60
C GLY A 224 -0.02 -22.31 -13.18
N GLN A 225 -0.82 -21.27 -12.94
CA GLN A 225 -1.37 -20.97 -11.61
C GLN A 225 -2.47 -21.97 -11.23
N ALA A 226 -2.37 -22.54 -10.03
CA ALA A 226 -3.32 -23.53 -9.53
C ALA A 226 -4.62 -22.89 -9.02
N ASP A 227 -4.54 -21.67 -8.49
CA ASP A 227 -5.69 -20.84 -8.13
C ASP A 227 -5.60 -19.53 -8.92
N LEU A 228 -6.64 -19.24 -9.70
CA LEU A 228 -6.71 -18.03 -10.53
C LEU A 228 -7.33 -16.86 -9.79
N ASP A 229 -7.94 -17.10 -8.62
CA ASP A 229 -8.51 -16.07 -7.77
C ASP A 229 -7.37 -15.28 -7.12
N ASP A 230 -7.10 -14.09 -7.67
CA ASP A 230 -6.03 -13.19 -7.20
C ASP A 230 -6.22 -12.75 -5.73
N TYR A 231 -7.43 -12.93 -5.18
CA TYR A 231 -7.81 -12.54 -3.82
C TYR A 231 -7.96 -13.74 -2.87
N ALA A 232 -7.64 -14.96 -3.32
CA ALA A 232 -7.76 -16.17 -2.51
C ALA A 232 -7.13 -16.05 -1.10
N PRO A 233 -5.92 -15.44 -0.93
CA PRO A 233 -5.34 -15.26 0.41
C PRO A 233 -6.13 -14.35 1.34
N CYS A 234 -6.92 -13.41 0.79
CA CYS A 234 -7.77 -12.49 1.55
C CYS A 234 -9.06 -13.17 2.05
N GLY A 235 -9.52 -14.25 1.40
CA GLY A 235 -10.74 -14.96 1.75
C GLY A 235 -11.98 -14.06 1.75
N ILE A 236 -12.10 -13.18 0.76
CA ILE A 236 -13.20 -12.21 0.62
C ILE A 236 -14.48 -12.92 0.18
N GLN A 237 -15.59 -12.64 0.86
CA GLN A 237 -16.93 -13.15 0.56
C GLN A 237 -17.85 -12.05 0.05
N THR A 238 -17.70 -10.83 0.56
CA THR A 238 -18.42 -9.63 0.09
C THR A 238 -17.47 -8.46 -0.10
N GLU A 239 -17.88 -7.42 -0.82
CA GLU A 239 -17.06 -6.23 -1.02
C GLU A 239 -16.75 -5.50 0.29
N GLU A 240 -17.66 -5.56 1.28
CA GLU A 240 -17.44 -5.02 2.62
C GLU A 240 -16.26 -5.68 3.34
N ASP A 241 -15.95 -6.97 3.08
CA ASP A 241 -14.78 -7.62 3.65
C ASP A 241 -13.48 -6.90 3.23
N ILE A 242 -13.44 -6.27 2.05
CA ILE A 242 -12.28 -5.49 1.61
C ILE A 242 -12.13 -4.25 2.51
N ALA A 243 -13.24 -3.57 2.83
CA ALA A 243 -13.23 -2.44 3.76
C ALA A 243 -12.76 -2.87 5.15
N ASP A 244 -13.27 -4.00 5.65
CA ASP A 244 -12.92 -4.54 6.96
C ASP A 244 -11.45 -4.98 7.07
N LEU A 245 -10.83 -5.39 5.95
CA LEU A 245 -9.43 -5.79 5.89
C LEU A 245 -8.46 -4.65 5.54
N PHE A 246 -8.95 -3.56 4.94
CA PHE A 246 -8.12 -2.46 4.46
C PHE A 246 -8.14 -1.27 5.44
N VAL A 247 -9.34 -0.79 5.77
CA VAL A 247 -9.52 0.47 6.50
C VAL A 247 -8.97 0.41 7.92
N PRO A 248 -9.15 -0.67 8.72
CA PRO A 248 -8.58 -0.69 10.06
C PRO A 248 -7.05 -0.82 10.08
N ASN A 249 -6.46 -1.45 9.06
CA ASN A 249 -5.06 -1.89 9.08
C ASN A 249 -4.08 -0.88 8.50
N PHE A 250 -4.50 -0.01 7.57
CA PHE A 250 -3.58 0.86 6.83
C PHE A 250 -3.74 2.35 7.14
N TYR A 251 -2.60 3.01 7.28
CA TYR A 251 -2.46 4.42 7.62
C TYR A 251 -1.47 5.11 6.67
N PHE A 252 -1.75 6.35 6.29
CA PHE A 252 -1.07 7.00 5.18
C PHE A 252 -0.52 8.37 5.60
N GLY A 253 0.80 8.47 5.70
CA GLY A 253 1.52 9.70 6.05
C GLY A 253 1.42 10.73 4.94
N CYS A 254 0.95 11.92 5.30
CA CYS A 254 0.68 13.00 4.38
C CYS A 254 1.44 14.26 4.77
N GLU A 255 1.91 14.99 3.77
CA GLU A 255 2.41 16.35 3.95
C GLU A 255 1.30 17.25 4.52
N ALA A 256 1.71 18.22 5.34
CA ALA A 256 0.83 19.00 6.20
C ALA A 256 -0.24 19.79 5.41
N ASP A 257 0.15 20.40 4.31
CA ASP A 257 -0.64 21.31 3.47
C ASP A 257 -1.11 20.68 2.14
N ASP A 258 -0.94 19.36 1.98
CA ASP A 258 -1.45 18.66 0.80
C ASP A 258 -3.00 18.69 0.78
N ARG A 259 -3.53 19.41 -0.20
CA ARG A 259 -4.98 19.53 -0.43
C ARG A 259 -5.64 18.18 -0.72
N MET A 260 -4.89 17.23 -1.29
CA MET A 260 -5.39 15.90 -1.61
C MET A 260 -5.66 15.05 -0.37
N ASN A 261 -5.20 15.46 0.81
CA ASN A 261 -5.54 14.81 2.08
C ASN A 261 -7.05 14.76 2.33
N ALA A 262 -7.82 15.71 1.79
CA ALA A 262 -9.28 15.70 1.89
C ALA A 262 -9.94 14.48 1.24
N ALA A 263 -9.31 13.86 0.23
CA ALA A 263 -9.82 12.64 -0.38
C ALA A 263 -9.99 11.51 0.63
N ALA A 264 -9.13 11.45 1.66
CA ALA A 264 -9.18 10.44 2.70
C ALA A 264 -10.49 10.49 3.51
N PHE A 265 -11.10 11.67 3.63
CA PHE A 265 -12.29 11.90 4.45
C PHE A 265 -13.58 12.02 3.64
N ASN A 266 -13.51 11.95 2.32
CA ASN A 266 -14.63 12.12 1.42
C ASN A 266 -15.47 10.83 1.32
N THR A 267 -16.51 10.75 2.14
CA THR A 267 -17.41 9.58 2.23
C THR A 267 -18.38 9.44 1.05
N ASP A 268 -18.48 10.46 0.19
CA ASP A 268 -19.29 10.38 -1.04
C ASP A 268 -18.54 9.63 -2.16
N VAL A 269 -17.19 9.61 -2.09
CA VAL A 269 -16.32 8.96 -3.07
C VAL A 269 -15.80 7.62 -2.57
N ASN A 270 -15.42 7.54 -1.29
CA ASN A 270 -14.88 6.30 -0.72
C ASN A 270 -15.99 5.27 -0.47
N PRO A 271 -15.88 4.03 -1.01
CA PRO A 271 -16.88 2.98 -0.83
C PRO A 271 -17.23 2.73 0.64
N PHE A 272 -18.47 2.31 0.88
CA PHE A 272 -19.02 2.05 2.22
C PHE A 272 -18.98 3.26 3.16
N GLN A 273 -18.94 4.47 2.61
CA GLN A 273 -18.78 5.73 3.36
C GLN A 273 -17.52 5.72 4.23
N SER A 274 -16.48 5.00 3.78
CA SER A 274 -15.25 4.80 4.52
C SER A 274 -14.44 6.09 4.64
N ARG A 275 -13.75 6.23 5.76
CA ARG A 275 -12.74 7.28 5.98
C ARG A 275 -11.38 6.63 6.04
N ILE A 276 -10.50 6.95 5.10
CA ILE A 276 -9.15 6.42 5.01
C ILE A 276 -8.25 7.12 6.05
N ASN A 277 -7.40 6.35 6.73
CA ASN A 277 -6.62 6.89 7.85
C ASN A 277 -5.41 7.72 7.39
N ALA A 278 -5.63 8.99 7.06
CA ALA A 278 -4.55 9.95 6.86
C ALA A 278 -3.83 10.26 8.18
N LEU A 279 -2.50 10.26 8.14
CA LEU A 279 -1.59 10.62 9.22
C LEU A 279 -0.87 11.91 8.90
N PHE A 280 -0.99 12.90 9.79
CA PHE A 280 -0.20 14.13 9.69
C PHE A 280 1.30 13.84 9.78
N SER A 281 2.05 14.28 8.77
CA SER A 281 3.50 14.36 8.79
C SER A 281 3.95 15.81 8.74
N SER A 282 4.98 16.12 9.53
CA SER A 282 5.49 17.49 9.65
C SER A 282 6.58 17.84 8.65
N ASP A 283 7.19 16.82 8.03
CA ASP A 283 8.31 16.90 7.09
C ASP A 283 9.46 17.86 7.51
N LEU A 284 9.68 17.96 8.84
CA LEU A 284 10.65 18.88 9.41
C LEU A 284 12.07 18.55 8.96
N GLY A 285 12.70 19.49 8.25
CA GLY A 285 14.06 19.33 7.72
C GLY A 285 14.11 18.96 6.24
N HIS A 286 12.96 18.85 5.58
CA HIS A 286 12.85 18.74 4.13
C HIS A 286 12.89 20.13 3.44
N PHE A 287 12.96 20.16 2.10
CA PHE A 287 13.26 21.40 1.36
C PHE A 287 12.07 22.38 1.27
N ASP A 288 10.85 21.89 1.50
CA ASP A 288 9.58 22.63 1.53
C ASP A 288 9.24 23.17 2.94
N VAL A 289 9.70 22.51 4.00
CA VAL A 289 9.50 22.97 5.39
C VAL A 289 10.69 23.82 5.87
N VAL A 290 10.68 25.10 5.48
CA VAL A 290 11.72 26.07 5.88
C VAL A 290 11.56 26.56 7.33
N HIS A 291 10.33 26.57 7.84
CA HIS A 291 9.98 27.14 9.15
C HIS A 291 9.15 26.16 9.98
N MET A 292 9.76 25.61 11.04
CA MET A 292 9.13 24.59 11.89
C MET A 292 7.84 25.09 12.57
N ASP A 293 7.76 26.39 12.88
CA ASP A 293 6.58 27.03 13.49
C ASP A 293 5.41 27.22 12.52
N ARG A 294 5.61 26.90 11.22
CA ARG A 294 4.61 27.09 10.17
C ARG A 294 3.91 25.82 9.70
N VAL A 295 4.38 24.63 10.10
CA VAL A 295 3.80 23.35 9.68
C VAL A 295 2.31 23.24 10.03
N LEU A 296 1.95 23.42 11.31
CA LEU A 296 0.55 23.36 11.74
C LEU A 296 -0.31 24.53 11.21
N PRO A 297 0.19 25.79 11.19
CA PRO A 297 -0.51 26.87 10.52
C PRO A 297 -0.84 26.57 9.05
N HIS A 298 0.11 26.05 8.26
CA HIS A 298 -0.15 25.71 6.85
C HIS A 298 -1.16 24.56 6.72
N ALA A 299 -1.09 23.55 7.59
CA ALA A 299 -2.12 22.50 7.61
C ALA A 299 -3.53 23.05 7.92
N TRP A 300 -3.62 24.06 8.79
CA TRP A 300 -4.90 24.70 9.15
C TRP A 300 -5.52 25.48 7.99
N GLU A 301 -4.73 25.92 7.01
CA GLU A 301 -5.24 26.57 5.80
C GLU A 301 -6.20 25.67 5.02
N LEU A 302 -6.05 24.33 5.09
CA LEU A 302 -7.03 23.39 4.53
C LEU A 302 -8.43 23.54 5.13
N VAL A 303 -8.52 23.93 6.41
CA VAL A 303 -9.80 24.22 7.08
C VAL A 303 -10.32 25.60 6.69
N GLU A 304 -9.44 26.60 6.64
CA GLU A 304 -9.80 27.97 6.26
C GLU A 304 -10.32 28.06 4.81
N ASP A 305 -9.72 27.28 3.92
CA ASP A 305 -10.11 27.16 2.51
C ASP A 305 -11.36 26.28 2.30
N GLY A 306 -11.87 25.63 3.35
CA GLY A 306 -13.02 24.72 3.26
C GLY A 306 -12.72 23.39 2.54
N VAL A 307 -11.44 23.02 2.42
CA VAL A 307 -10.99 21.72 1.87
C VAL A 307 -11.22 20.59 2.88
N MET A 308 -11.06 20.88 4.18
CA MET A 308 -11.34 19.98 5.28
C MET A 308 -12.30 20.63 6.29
N SER A 309 -13.15 19.81 6.92
CA SER A 309 -13.84 20.26 8.12
C SER A 309 -12.90 20.28 9.33
N ARG A 310 -13.33 20.93 10.43
CA ARG A 310 -12.58 20.89 11.70
C ARG A 310 -12.46 19.46 12.27
N ASP A 311 -13.46 18.62 12.02
CA ASP A 311 -13.46 17.23 12.49
C ASP A 311 -12.50 16.38 11.66
N ASP A 312 -12.43 16.59 10.34
CA ASP A 312 -11.42 15.96 9.47
C ASP A 312 -10.01 16.36 9.92
N PHE A 313 -9.79 17.64 10.19
CA PHE A 313 -8.51 18.13 10.69
C PHE A 313 -8.13 17.52 12.04
N ARG A 314 -9.10 17.34 12.95
CA ARG A 314 -8.88 16.66 14.23
C ARG A 314 -8.51 15.19 14.04
N GLU A 315 -9.19 14.48 13.13
CA GLU A 315 -8.83 13.10 12.80
C GLU A 315 -7.43 13.01 12.19
N PHE A 316 -7.11 13.88 11.23
CA PHE A 316 -5.82 13.93 10.54
C PHE A 316 -4.63 14.20 11.47
N THR A 317 -4.74 15.24 12.32
CA THR A 317 -3.63 15.73 13.13
C THR A 317 -3.52 15.09 14.51
N PHE A 318 -4.58 14.45 15.00
CA PHE A 318 -4.60 13.90 16.35
C PHE A 318 -5.17 12.49 16.44
N ALA A 319 -6.43 12.27 16.02
CA ALA A 319 -7.08 11.00 16.35
C ALA A 319 -6.50 9.80 15.58
N ASN A 320 -6.23 9.93 14.28
CA ASN A 320 -5.60 8.86 13.50
C ASN A 320 -4.17 8.56 13.99
N PRO A 321 -3.27 9.55 14.20
CA PRO A 321 -1.97 9.29 14.82
C PRO A 321 -2.06 8.61 16.18
N ALA A 322 -2.99 9.04 17.04
CA ALA A 322 -3.18 8.43 18.34
C ALA A 322 -3.60 6.96 18.21
N LYS A 323 -4.68 6.67 17.45
CA LYS A 323 -5.17 5.32 17.19
C LYS A 323 -4.09 4.41 16.61
N PHE A 324 -3.34 4.90 15.62
CA PHE A 324 -2.26 4.16 14.96
C PHE A 324 -1.22 3.67 15.97
N TRP A 325 -0.59 4.61 16.68
CA TRP A 325 0.51 4.28 17.57
C TRP A 325 0.08 3.50 18.82
N THR A 326 -1.18 3.66 19.27
CA THR A 326 -1.69 2.92 20.43
C THR A 326 -2.23 1.54 20.10
N ALA A 327 -2.49 1.22 18.83
CA ALA A 327 -3.11 -0.05 18.45
C ALA A 327 -2.23 -1.25 18.78
N ASN A 328 -0.92 -1.15 18.55
CA ASN A 328 0.03 -2.21 18.91
C ASN A 328 0.75 -1.91 20.24
N ALA A 329 0.72 -0.66 20.74
CA ALA A 329 1.32 -0.28 22.02
C ALA A 329 0.43 0.68 22.81
N ALA A 330 -0.45 0.16 23.66
CA ALA A 330 -1.41 0.99 24.41
C ALA A 330 -0.75 2.08 25.28
N ASP A 331 0.49 1.85 25.72
CA ASP A 331 1.28 2.77 26.54
C ASP A 331 2.15 3.74 25.72
N PHE A 332 2.03 3.77 24.38
CA PHE A 332 2.90 4.53 23.48
C PHE A 332 3.05 6.00 23.88
N PHE A 333 2.00 6.66 24.38
CA PHE A 333 2.03 8.08 24.74
C PHE A 333 2.31 8.34 26.23
N THR A 334 2.62 7.32 27.02
CA THR A 334 2.94 7.49 28.45
C THR A 334 4.14 8.41 28.65
N GLY A 335 4.03 9.36 29.59
CA GLY A 335 5.05 10.37 29.88
C GLY A 335 5.12 11.52 28.87
N THR A 336 4.25 11.54 27.84
CA THR A 336 4.25 12.60 26.82
C THR A 336 3.29 13.73 27.18
N LYS A 337 3.45 14.88 26.53
CA LYS A 337 2.53 16.03 26.70
C LYS A 337 1.09 15.74 26.28
N VAL A 338 0.86 14.69 25.48
CA VAL A 338 -0.47 14.33 24.96
C VAL A 338 -1.07 13.10 25.63
N GLU A 339 -0.39 12.50 26.61
CA GLU A 339 -0.82 11.26 27.30
C GLU A 339 -2.29 11.31 27.72
N ARG A 340 -2.69 12.36 28.44
CA ARG A 340 -4.05 12.53 28.93
C ARG A 340 -5.06 12.66 27.80
N ALA A 341 -4.75 13.45 26.78
CA ALA A 341 -5.66 13.68 25.65
C ALA A 341 -5.86 12.39 24.83
N VAL A 342 -4.80 11.59 24.68
CA VAL A 342 -4.88 10.28 24.02
C VAL A 342 -5.69 9.30 24.87
N ALA A 343 -5.50 9.27 26.19
CA ALA A 343 -6.31 8.45 27.08
C ALA A 343 -7.80 8.80 26.99
N GLU A 344 -8.14 10.10 26.98
CA GLU A 344 -9.53 10.59 26.81
C GLU A 344 -10.13 10.27 25.42
N LEU A 345 -9.30 10.09 24.38
CA LEU A 345 -9.76 9.69 23.05
C LEU A 345 -10.13 8.20 22.97
N LEU A 346 -9.43 7.35 23.73
CA LEU A 346 -9.52 5.88 23.65
C LEU A 346 -10.50 5.27 24.66
N THR A 347 -10.98 6.06 25.62
CA THR A 347 -12.09 5.73 26.54
C THR A 347 -13.43 6.06 25.93
#